data_AF-A0A411DJ97-F1
#
_entry.id   AF-A0A411DJ97-F1
#
_cell.length_a   1.000
_cell.length_b   1.000
_cell.length_c   1.000
_cell.angle_alpha   90.00
_cell.angle_beta   90.00
_cell.angle_gamma   90.00
#
_symmetry.space_group_name_H-M   'P 1'
#
loop_
_entity.id
_entity.type
_entity.pdbx_description
1 polymer ?
#
loop_
_entity_poly.entity_id
_entity_poly.type
_entity_poly.pdbx_seq_one_letter_code
_entity_poly.pdbx_strand_id
1 'polypeptide(L)'
;MITIVCFLLIALSCDKKHNDFIPLEHMTFTNAYYKNAVKVSYYILIDNPEPTESVLKKEIIKYVENILKKNKVLAKPETSSLNFVFYRKTDNTSYFITNKESAGELLGEEISHYQQDYIANYLVNKCGKGTIEKIYLYNLPEETVASKNCDK
;
A
#
# COMPACT_ATOMS: atom_id res chain seq x y z
N MET A 1 -9.46 46.28 41.57
CA MET A 1 -8.89 46.02 40.23
C MET A 1 -8.34 44.61 40.23
N ILE A 2 -9.05 43.66 39.60
CA ILE A 2 -8.62 42.27 39.47
C ILE A 2 -8.14 42.11 38.03
N THR A 3 -6.84 41.93 37.83
CA THR A 3 -6.24 41.69 36.53
C THR A 3 -6.27 40.18 36.27
N ILE A 4 -7.28 39.71 35.55
CA ILE A 4 -7.37 38.32 35.10
C ILE A 4 -6.42 38.16 33.91
N VAL A 5 -5.24 37.59 34.16
CA VAL A 5 -4.32 37.16 33.11
C VAL A 5 -4.82 35.82 32.58
N CYS A 6 -5.64 35.86 31.53
CA CYS A 6 -5.97 34.68 30.74
C CYS A 6 -4.71 34.20 30.00
N PHE A 7 -3.98 33.25 30.59
CA PHE A 7 -3.04 32.43 29.86
C PHE A 7 -3.83 31.54 28.88
N LEU A 8 -3.98 32.02 27.65
CA LEU A 8 -4.34 31.22 26.49
C LEU A 8 -3.24 30.18 26.28
N LEU A 9 -3.41 29.01 26.89
CA LEU A 9 -2.76 27.78 26.47
C LEU A 9 -3.28 27.46 25.08
N ILE A 10 -2.56 27.95 24.05
CA ILE A 10 -2.71 27.46 22.69
C ILE A 10 -2.16 26.04 22.72
N ALA A 11 -3.03 25.08 23.04
CA ALA A 11 -2.80 23.68 22.73
C ALA A 11 -2.72 23.61 21.21
N LEU A 12 -1.49 23.67 20.67
CA LEU A 12 -1.21 23.12 19.36
C LEU A 12 -1.48 21.63 19.50
N SER A 13 -2.72 21.20 19.24
CA SER A 13 -2.95 19.81 18.90
C SER A 13 -2.15 19.57 17.64
N CYS A 14 -0.97 18.96 17.79
CA CYS A 14 -0.38 18.21 16.70
C CYS A 14 -1.39 17.11 16.39
N ASP A 15 -2.38 17.41 15.53
CA ASP A 15 -3.16 16.39 14.88
C ASP A 15 -2.15 15.50 14.20
N LYS A 16 -1.96 14.29 14.75
CA LYS A 16 -1.13 13.27 14.12
C LYS A 16 -1.70 13.11 12.71
N LYS A 17 -0.95 13.55 11.71
CA LYS A 17 -1.30 13.36 10.31
C LYS A 17 -1.47 11.86 10.12
N HIS A 18 -2.69 11.44 9.82
CA HIS A 18 -3.00 10.05 9.51
C HIS A 18 -2.37 9.70 8.16
N ASN A 19 -2.02 8.43 7.95
CA ASN A 19 -1.57 7.96 6.65
C ASN A 19 -2.69 8.14 5.62
N ASP A 20 -2.43 8.93 4.57
CA ASP A 20 -3.37 9.06 3.45
C ASP A 20 -2.93 8.14 2.31
N PHE A 21 -3.77 7.14 2.03
CA PHE A 21 -3.52 6.15 0.99
C PHE A 21 -4.11 6.64 -0.34
N ILE A 22 -3.24 6.86 -1.33
CA ILE A 22 -3.58 7.39 -2.66
C ILE A 22 -3.39 6.25 -3.68
N PRO A 23 -4.46 5.54 -4.07
CA PRO A 23 -4.35 4.48 -5.07
C PRO A 23 -4.05 5.07 -6.45
N LEU A 24 -3.10 4.46 -7.16
CA LEU A 24 -2.73 4.82 -8.53
C LEU A 24 -3.48 3.91 -9.50
N GLU A 25 -4.80 4.09 -9.60
CA GLU A 25 -5.68 3.15 -10.31
C GLU A 25 -5.28 2.93 -11.77
N HIS A 26 -4.83 3.98 -12.46
CA HIS A 26 -4.37 3.95 -13.85
C HIS A 26 -3.07 3.18 -14.06
N MET A 27 -2.35 2.84 -12.98
CA MET A 27 -1.14 2.00 -12.97
C MET A 27 -1.42 0.56 -12.56
N THR A 28 -2.69 0.19 -12.30
CA THR A 28 -3.04 -1.20 -11.98
C THR A 28 -2.64 -2.10 -13.15
N PHE A 29 -1.69 -3.00 -12.91
CA PHE A 29 -1.15 -3.87 -13.95
C PHE A 29 -1.53 -5.32 -13.70
N THR A 30 -1.92 -6.00 -14.78
CA THR A 30 -2.35 -7.39 -14.79
C THR A 30 -1.32 -8.21 -15.55
N ASN A 31 -0.52 -9.00 -14.84
CA ASN A 31 0.48 -9.86 -15.46
C ASN A 31 -0.06 -11.29 -15.59
N ALA A 32 -0.08 -11.83 -16.81
CA ALA A 32 -0.42 -13.22 -17.04
C ALA A 32 0.84 -14.09 -16.92
N TYR A 33 0.89 -14.91 -15.86
CA TYR A 33 1.94 -15.91 -15.66
C TYR A 33 1.54 -17.28 -16.25
N TYR A 34 2.46 -18.24 -16.13
CA TYR A 34 2.34 -19.65 -16.53
C TYR A 34 0.90 -20.20 -16.33
N LYS A 35 0.32 -20.78 -17.39
CA LYS A 35 -1.02 -21.41 -17.38
C LYS A 35 -2.21 -20.46 -17.06
N ASN A 36 -2.21 -19.24 -17.59
CA ASN A 36 -3.31 -18.26 -17.44
C ASN A 36 -3.53 -17.78 -15.99
N ALA A 37 -2.55 -17.97 -15.11
CA ALA A 37 -2.61 -17.47 -13.74
C ALA A 37 -2.28 -15.98 -13.73
N VAL A 38 -3.26 -15.16 -13.37
CA VAL A 38 -3.15 -13.70 -13.40
C VAL A 38 -2.74 -13.16 -12.03
N LYS A 39 -1.68 -12.36 -12.01
CA LYS A 39 -1.29 -11.52 -10.87
C LYS A 39 -1.72 -10.08 -11.15
N VAL A 40 -2.51 -9.50 -10.25
CA VAL A 40 -2.90 -8.08 -10.34
C VAL A 40 -2.08 -7.29 -9.33
N SER A 41 -1.38 -6.26 -9.78
CA SER A 41 -0.62 -5.36 -8.93
C SER A 41 -1.28 -4.00 -8.84
N TYR A 42 -1.46 -3.51 -7.63
CA TYR A 42 -1.94 -2.18 -7.29
C TYR A 42 -0.79 -1.36 -6.72
N TYR A 43 -0.60 -0.15 -7.22
CA TYR A 43 0.35 0.80 -6.67
C TYR A 43 -0.38 1.85 -5.82
N ILE A 44 0.16 2.14 -4.63
CA ILE A 44 -0.44 3.05 -3.67
C ILE A 44 0.66 3.96 -3.12
N LEU A 45 0.42 5.26 -3.14
CA LEU A 45 1.26 6.20 -2.39
C LEU A 45 0.69 6.40 -0.99
N ILE A 46 1.58 6.52 0.00
CA ILE A 46 1.23 6.91 1.36
C ILE A 46 1.75 8.32 1.59
N ASP A 47 0.84 9.28 1.77
CA ASP A 47 1.20 10.62 2.24
C ASP A 47 1.43 10.59 3.75
N ASN A 48 2.51 11.24 4.20
CA ASN A 48 2.95 11.29 5.60
C ASN A 48 2.99 9.92 6.30
N PRO A 49 3.75 8.93 5.81
CA PRO A 49 3.79 7.59 6.41
C PRO A 49 4.24 7.66 7.87
N GLU A 50 3.46 7.02 8.75
CA GLU A 50 3.74 6.92 10.18
C GLU A 50 5.14 6.33 10.40
N PRO A 51 6.03 7.02 11.13
CA PRO A 51 7.41 6.57 11.34
C PRO A 51 7.51 5.28 12.15
N THR A 52 6.49 4.96 12.94
CA THR A 52 6.46 3.73 13.73
C THR A 52 6.06 2.54 12.86
N GLU A 53 7.01 1.67 12.52
CA GLU A 53 6.81 0.49 11.65
C GLU A 53 5.61 -0.37 12.07
N SER A 54 5.45 -0.62 13.38
CA SER A 54 4.34 -1.44 13.90
C SER A 54 2.97 -0.81 13.69
N VAL A 55 2.88 0.52 13.67
CA VAL A 55 1.63 1.25 13.42
C VAL A 55 1.38 1.31 11.92
N LEU A 56 2.38 1.67 11.12
CA LEU A 56 2.30 1.67 9.66
C LEU A 56 1.88 0.30 9.10
N LYS A 57 2.46 -0.79 9.62
CA LYS A 57 2.07 -2.17 9.27
C LYS A 57 0.58 -2.42 9.53
N LYS A 58 0.06 -2.05 10.71
CA LYS A 58 -1.36 -2.23 11.06
C LYS A 58 -2.28 -1.44 10.13
N GLU A 59 -1.88 -0.25 9.75
CA GLU A 59 -2.67 0.60 8.85
C GLU A 59 -2.66 0.07 7.41
N ILE A 60 -1.52 -0.43 6.91
CA ILE A 60 -1.44 -1.12 5.62
C ILE A 60 -2.34 -2.36 5.60
N ILE A 61 -2.28 -3.20 6.64
CA ILE A 61 -3.15 -4.39 6.77
C ILE A 61 -4.62 -3.96 6.69
N LYS A 62 -5.03 -2.96 7.49
CA LYS A 62 -6.41 -2.46 7.53
C LYS A 62 -6.85 -1.89 6.17
N TYR A 63 -5.97 -1.17 5.48
CA TYR A 63 -6.23 -0.66 4.14
C TYR A 63 -6.53 -1.80 3.16
N VAL A 64 -5.64 -2.80 3.10
CA VAL A 64 -5.79 -3.95 2.18
C VAL A 64 -7.04 -4.76 2.52
N GLU A 65 -7.30 -5.07 3.79
CA GLU A 65 -8.52 -5.78 4.21
C GLU A 65 -9.80 -5.07 3.74
N ASN A 66 -9.84 -3.74 3.82
CA ASN A 66 -10.98 -2.96 3.36
C ASN A 66 -11.15 -3.02 1.84
N ILE A 67 -10.05 -3.04 1.08
CA ILE A 67 -10.10 -3.27 -0.37
C ILE A 67 -10.61 -4.68 -0.67
N LEU A 68 -10.06 -5.71 0.00
CA LEU A 68 -10.44 -7.11 -0.22
C LEU A 68 -11.93 -7.39 0.05
N LYS A 69 -12.52 -6.71 1.05
CA LYS A 69 -13.97 -6.80 1.31
C LYS A 69 -14.83 -6.31 0.15
N LYS A 70 -14.33 -5.33 -0.62
CA LYS A 70 -15.05 -4.71 -1.75
C LYS A 70 -14.66 -5.33 -3.10
N ASN A 71 -13.44 -5.84 -3.20
CA ASN A 71 -12.82 -6.25 -4.44
C ASN A 71 -13.09 -7.74 -4.74
N LYS A 72 -13.79 -8.01 -5.85
CA LYS A 72 -14.12 -9.37 -6.32
C LYS A 72 -13.09 -9.94 -7.30
N VAL A 73 -11.95 -9.27 -7.53
CA VAL A 73 -10.93 -9.74 -8.48
C VAL A 73 -10.39 -11.11 -8.08
N LEU A 74 -10.17 -11.38 -6.79
CA LEU A 74 -9.82 -12.74 -6.32
C LEU A 74 -10.94 -13.76 -6.47
N ALA A 75 -12.20 -13.39 -6.67
CA ALA A 75 -13.25 -14.37 -6.95
C ALA A 75 -13.12 -14.96 -8.36
N LYS A 76 -12.41 -14.28 -9.27
CA LYS A 76 -12.22 -14.73 -10.64
C LYS A 76 -11.28 -15.96 -10.68
N PRO A 77 -11.66 -17.07 -11.34
CA PRO A 77 -10.86 -18.30 -11.35
C PRO A 77 -9.41 -18.11 -11.82
N GLU A 78 -9.20 -17.24 -12.80
CA GLU A 78 -7.91 -16.96 -13.43
C GLU A 78 -6.98 -16.11 -12.55
N THR A 79 -7.52 -15.33 -11.60
CA THR A 79 -6.67 -14.52 -10.72
C THR A 79 -6.05 -15.41 -9.64
N SER A 80 -4.73 -15.55 -9.65
CA SER A 80 -3.99 -16.34 -8.67
C SER A 80 -3.56 -15.52 -7.45
N SER A 81 -3.28 -14.23 -7.66
CA SER A 81 -2.75 -13.38 -6.61
C SER A 81 -3.03 -11.89 -6.84
N LEU A 82 -3.10 -11.15 -5.74
CA LEU A 82 -3.03 -9.69 -5.72
C LEU A 82 -1.73 -9.26 -5.05
N ASN A 83 -1.23 -8.10 -5.47
CA ASN A 83 0.00 -7.51 -4.97
C ASN A 83 -0.22 -6.01 -4.76
N PHE A 84 -0.17 -5.55 -3.53
CA PHE A 84 -0.29 -4.13 -3.20
C PHE A 84 1.11 -3.59 -2.90
N VAL A 85 1.59 -2.66 -3.71
CA VAL A 85 2.92 -2.08 -3.60
C VAL A 85 2.79 -0.65 -3.10
N PHE A 86 3.38 -0.39 -1.95
CA PHE A 86 3.28 0.89 -1.26
C PHE A 86 4.58 1.68 -1.39
N TYR A 87 4.45 2.94 -1.81
CA TYR A 87 5.54 3.91 -1.85
C TYR A 87 5.19 5.14 -1.01
N ARG A 88 6.20 5.85 -0.53
CA ARG A 88 6.05 7.16 0.09
C ARG A 88 5.65 8.17 -0.98
N LYS A 89 4.68 9.03 -0.68
CA LYS A 89 4.43 10.22 -1.48
C LYS A 89 5.53 11.25 -1.23
N THR A 90 6.30 11.56 -2.27
CA THR A 90 7.30 12.63 -2.32
C THR A 90 7.04 13.48 -3.55
N ASP A 91 7.79 14.56 -3.73
CA ASP A 91 7.69 15.38 -4.95
C ASP A 91 7.92 14.54 -6.22
N ASN A 92 8.83 13.55 -6.12
CA ASN A 92 9.16 12.65 -7.22
C ASN A 92 8.04 11.63 -7.50
N THR A 93 7.57 10.90 -6.49
CA THR A 93 6.55 9.87 -6.69
C THR A 93 5.16 10.46 -6.96
N SER A 94 4.93 11.74 -6.61
CA SER A 94 3.67 12.45 -6.93
C SER A 94 3.41 12.55 -8.43
N TYR A 95 4.44 12.46 -9.28
CA TYR A 95 4.29 12.37 -10.73
C TYR A 95 3.29 11.29 -11.16
N PHE A 96 3.31 10.14 -10.48
CA PHE A 96 2.50 8.98 -10.79
C PHE A 96 1.02 9.12 -10.42
N ILE A 97 0.62 10.18 -9.69
CA ILE A 97 -0.79 10.43 -9.38
C ILE A 97 -1.57 10.74 -10.67
N THR A 98 -0.95 11.42 -11.63
CA THR A 98 -1.61 11.87 -12.86
C THR A 98 -1.04 11.21 -14.12
N ASN A 99 0.19 10.68 -14.06
CA ASN A 99 0.87 10.12 -15.22
C ASN A 99 0.98 8.59 -15.13
N LYS A 100 0.94 7.93 -16.29
CA LYS A 100 1.24 6.50 -16.43
C LYS A 100 2.75 6.32 -16.58
N GLU A 101 3.21 5.11 -16.26
CA GLU A 101 4.56 4.70 -16.64
C GLU A 101 4.72 4.72 -18.15
N SER A 102 5.89 5.14 -18.59
CA SER A 102 6.26 5.24 -19.99
C SER A 102 7.55 4.45 -20.19
N ALA A 103 7.49 3.47 -21.09
CA ALA A 103 8.67 2.71 -21.52
C ALA A 103 9.41 3.56 -22.57
N GLY A 104 10.08 4.62 -22.14
CA GLY A 104 10.68 5.59 -23.05
C GLY A 104 11.73 6.51 -22.42
N GLU A 105 13.00 6.22 -22.72
CA GLU A 105 14.14 7.15 -22.82
C GLU A 105 14.74 7.81 -21.56
N LEU A 106 14.03 7.95 -20.42
CA LEU A 106 14.60 8.58 -19.21
C LEU A 106 14.37 7.77 -17.92
N LEU A 107 15.44 7.60 -17.13
CA LEU A 107 15.39 7.08 -15.76
C LEU A 107 14.51 8.02 -14.91
N GLY A 108 13.26 7.64 -14.67
CA GLY A 108 12.32 8.44 -13.88
C GLY A 108 10.84 8.12 -14.11
N GLU A 109 10.51 7.42 -15.20
CA GLU A 109 9.11 7.17 -15.59
C GLU A 109 8.58 5.78 -15.19
N GLU A 110 9.34 5.00 -14.41
CA GLU A 110 8.87 3.77 -13.77
C GLU A 110 8.95 3.91 -12.26
N ILE A 111 7.87 3.56 -11.54
CA ILE A 111 7.83 3.69 -10.08
C ILE A 111 8.83 2.74 -9.40
N SER A 112 9.18 1.65 -10.10
CA SER A 112 10.19 0.66 -9.69
C SER A 112 11.58 1.27 -9.46
N HIS A 113 11.89 2.41 -10.11
CA HIS A 113 13.17 3.12 -9.97
C HIS A 113 13.26 3.93 -8.66
N TYR A 114 12.16 4.14 -7.94
CA TYR A 114 12.11 4.92 -6.70
C TYR A 114 12.27 4.02 -5.46
N GLN A 115 13.33 3.23 -5.44
CA GLN A 115 13.59 2.25 -4.37
C GLN A 115 13.71 2.90 -2.99
N GLN A 116 14.24 4.13 -2.91
CA GLN A 116 14.33 4.89 -1.67
C GLN A 116 12.96 5.26 -1.07
N ASP A 117 11.93 5.33 -1.93
CA ASP A 117 10.57 5.67 -1.54
C ASP A 117 9.72 4.42 -1.30
N TYR A 118 10.23 3.23 -1.59
CA TYR A 118 9.53 1.97 -1.37
C TYR A 118 9.28 1.72 0.13
N ILE A 119 8.03 1.39 0.48
CA ILE A 119 7.62 1.14 1.87
C ILE A 119 7.38 -0.34 2.11
N ALA A 120 6.50 -0.94 1.32
CA ALA A 120 6.05 -2.30 1.57
C ALA A 120 5.44 -2.97 0.35
N ASN A 121 5.38 -4.29 0.41
CA ASN A 121 4.60 -5.14 -0.46
C ASN A 121 3.64 -5.97 0.39
N TYR A 122 2.36 -6.00 0.00
CA TYR A 122 1.36 -6.88 0.60
C TYR A 122 0.83 -7.85 -0.46
N LEU A 123 1.13 -9.13 -0.28
CA LEU A 123 0.76 -10.20 -1.19
C LEU A 123 -0.48 -10.93 -0.67
N VAL A 124 -1.43 -11.18 -1.56
CA VAL A 124 -2.59 -12.03 -1.29
C VAL A 124 -2.61 -13.13 -2.33
N ASN A 125 -2.25 -14.35 -1.93
CA ASN A 125 -2.17 -15.51 -2.81
C ASN A 125 -3.34 -16.45 -2.54
N LYS A 126 -3.96 -17.00 -3.59
CA LYS A 126 -4.90 -18.10 -3.42
C LYS A 126 -4.20 -19.38 -2.99
N CYS A 127 -4.85 -20.14 -2.13
CA CYS A 127 -4.41 -21.46 -1.64
C CYS A 127 -5.63 -22.38 -1.55
N GLY A 128 -5.81 -23.33 -2.48
CA GLY A 128 -7.01 -24.17 -2.50
C GLY A 128 -8.30 -23.32 -2.53
N LYS A 129 -9.13 -23.42 -1.48
CA LYS A 129 -10.37 -22.63 -1.32
C LYS A 129 -10.18 -21.30 -0.58
N GLY A 130 -8.95 -20.97 -0.21
CA GLY A 130 -8.59 -19.90 0.70
C GLY A 130 -7.59 -18.89 0.16
N THR A 131 -7.04 -18.09 1.06
CA THR A 131 -5.95 -17.14 0.77
C THR A 131 -4.86 -17.15 1.85
N ILE A 132 -3.61 -16.97 1.42
CA ILE A 132 -2.48 -16.60 2.28
C ILE A 132 -2.17 -15.13 2.02
N GLU A 133 -2.05 -14.36 3.10
CA GLU A 133 -1.71 -12.95 3.07
C GLU A 133 -0.35 -12.75 3.73
N LYS A 134 0.53 -12.03 3.05
CA LYS A 134 1.89 -11.76 3.52
C LYS A 134 2.22 -10.29 3.36
N ILE A 135 3.03 -9.76 4.27
CA ILE A 135 3.56 -8.42 4.17
C ILE A 135 5.09 -8.46 4.24
N TYR A 136 5.71 -7.65 3.39
CA TYR A 136 7.13 -7.37 3.41
C TYR A 136 7.27 -5.85 3.53
N LEU A 137 7.79 -5.37 4.66
CA LEU A 137 8.22 -3.98 4.79
C LEU A 137 9.67 -3.88 4.34
N TYR A 138 10.07 -2.75 3.79
CA TYR A 138 11.44 -2.51 3.36
C TYR A 138 12.44 -2.86 4.48
N ASN A 139 13.49 -3.61 4.14
CA ASN A 139 14.54 -4.11 5.05
C ASN A 139 14.08 -5.06 6.19
N LEU A 140 12.84 -5.54 6.18
CA LEU A 140 12.36 -6.52 7.15
C LEU A 140 12.06 -7.87 6.47
N PRO A 141 12.12 -9.01 7.20
CA PRO A 141 11.71 -10.28 6.64
C PRO A 141 10.23 -10.29 6.27
N GLU A 142 9.87 -11.12 5.30
CA GLU A 142 8.47 -11.39 4.97
C GLU A 142 7.74 -12.01 6.17
N GLU A 143 6.57 -11.48 6.50
CA GLU A 143 5.70 -11.99 7.56
C GLU A 143 4.38 -12.51 6.98
N THR A 144 3.90 -13.66 7.47
CA THR A 144 2.53 -14.12 7.16
C THR A 144 1.55 -13.41 8.08
N VAL A 145 0.65 -12.62 7.49
CA VAL A 145 -0.36 -11.83 8.22
C VAL A 145 -1.62 -12.65 8.48
N ALA A 146 -2.05 -13.44 7.49
CA ALA A 146 -3.21 -14.32 7.62
C ALA A 146 -3.08 -15.56 6.73
N SER A 147 -3.64 -16.67 7.21
CA SER A 147 -3.89 -17.86 6.40
C SER A 147 -5.35 -18.26 6.63
N LYS A 148 -6.16 -18.17 5.58
CA LYS A 148 -7.60 -18.37 5.63
C LYS A 148 -7.95 -19.55 4.74
N ASN A 149 -8.41 -20.65 5.31
CA ASN A 149 -8.93 -21.82 4.57
C ASN A 149 -7.96 -22.41 3.51
N CYS A 150 -6.65 -22.32 3.76
CA CYS A 150 -5.68 -23.11 3.01
C CYS A 150 -5.64 -24.53 3.58
N ASP A 151 -5.61 -25.53 2.71
CA ASP A 151 -5.35 -26.91 3.14
C ASP A 151 -3.94 -26.99 3.75
N LYS A 152 -3.80 -27.65 4.90
CA LYS A 152 -2.54 -27.80 5.64
C LYS A 152 -1.63 -28.84 5.01
#